data_AF-A0A351TAG0-F1
#
_entry.id   AF-A0A351TAG0-F1
#
_cell.length_a   1.000
_cell.length_b   1.000
_cell.length_c   1.000
_cell.angle_alpha   90.00
_cell.angle_beta   90.00
_cell.angle_gamma   90.00
#
_symmetry.space_group_name_H-M   'P 1'
#
loop_
_entity.id
_entity.type
_entity.pdbx_description
1 polymer ?
#
loop_
_entity_poly.entity_id
_entity_poly.type
_entity_poly.pdbx_seq_one_letter_code
_entity_poly.pdbx_strand_id
1 'polypeptide(L)' 'MKHLKINIDLYETNKKEILKNISFLVNERDRIAIVGGNGAGKTTLLKVLT' A
#
# COMPACT_ATOMS: atom_id res chain seq x y z
N MET A 1 1.39 -8.05 21.54
CA MET A 1 1.01 -6.84 20.77
C MET A 1 0.66 -7.31 19.36
N LYS A 2 -0.50 -6.91 18.83
CA LYS A 2 -0.98 -7.37 17.51
C LYS A 2 -0.40 -6.46 16.42
N HIS A 3 0.18 -7.05 15.39
CA HIS A 3 0.68 -6.33 14.21
C HIS A 3 0.15 -6.99 12.94
N LEU A 4 0.01 -6.19 11.89
CA LEU A 4 -0.38 -6.62 10.56
C LEU A 4 0.80 -6.40 9.61
N LYS A 5 1.21 -7.46 8.91
CA LYS A 5 2.23 -7.38 7.86
C LYS A 5 1.57 -7.25 6.50
N ILE A 6 1.82 -6.15 5.80
CA ILE A 6 1.39 -5.93 4.43
C ILE A 6 2.52 -6.32 3.49
N ASN A 7 2.23 -7.15 2.49
CA ASN A 7 3.14 -7.46 1.39
C ASN A 7 2.33 -7.47 0.09
N ILE A 8 2.77 -6.68 -0.89
CA ILE A 8 2.20 -6.62 -2.23
C ILE A 8 3.37 -6.71 -3.20
N ASP A 9 3.49 -7.85 -3.88
CA ASP A 9 4.57 -8.06 -4.86
C ASP A 9 4.30 -7.28 -6.14
N LEU A 10 3.07 -7.36 -6.65
CA LEU A 10 2.65 -6.64 -7.85
C LEU A 10 1.13 -6.40 -7.84
N TYR A 11 0.71 -5.20 -8.21
CA TYR A 11 -0.67 -4.86 -8.51
C TYR A 11 -0.75 -4.09 -9.83
N GLU A 12 -1.55 -4.61 -10.75
CA GLU A 12 -1.70 -4.06 -12.10
C GLU A 12 -3.14 -3.63 -12.38
N THR A 13 -3.30 -2.59 -13.19
CA THR A 13 -4.59 -2.23 -13.79
C THR A 13 -4.37 -1.82 -15.23
N ASN A 14 -5.26 -2.25 -16.15
CA ASN A 14 -5.15 -1.95 -17.58
C ASN A 14 -3.75 -2.25 -18.17
N LYS A 15 -3.15 -3.39 -17.80
CA LYS A 15 -1.79 -3.80 -18.20
C LYS A 15 -0.68 -2.82 -17.78
N LYS A 16 -0.92 -2.02 -16.75
CA LYS A 16 0.07 -1.11 -16.16
C LYS A 16 0.36 -1.53 -14.72
N GLU A 17 1.63 -1.70 -14.39
CA GLU A 17 2.10 -1.84 -13.02
C GLU A 17 1.80 -0.55 -12.23
N ILE A 18 1.05 -0.65 -11.12
CA ILE A 18 0.73 0.49 -10.25
C ILE A 18 1.45 0.40 -8.91
N LEU A 19 1.49 -0.80 -8.32
CA LEU A 19 2.23 -1.07 -7.08
C LEU A 19 3.17 -2.24 -7.31
N LYS A 20 4.38 -2.16 -6.78
CA LYS A 20 5.40 -3.19 -6.91
C LYS A 20 6.28 -3.21 -5.68
N ASN A 21 6.55 -4.40 -5.13
CA ASN A 21 7.43 -4.61 -3.98
C ASN A 21 7.10 -3.72 -2.78
N ILE A 22 5.83 -3.61 -2.42
CA ILE A 22 5.39 -2.87 -1.22
C ILE A 22 5.40 -3.83 -0.03
N SER A 23 6.20 -3.53 0.99
CA SER A 23 6.18 -4.28 2.25
C SER A 23 6.31 -3.34 3.43
N PHE A 24 5.37 -3.44 4.38
CA PHE A 24 5.42 -2.68 5.62
C PHE A 24 4.64 -3.39 6.74
N LEU A 25 4.95 -2.99 7.97
CA LEU A 25 4.29 -3.47 9.18
C LEU A 25 3.43 -2.34 9.75
N VAL A 26 2.22 -2.67 10.16
CA VAL A 26 1.30 -1.76 10.84
C VAL A 26 0.97 -2.34 12.20
N ASN A 27 1.22 -1.57 13.25
CA ASN A 27 0.86 -1.94 14.61
C ASN A 27 -0.50 -1.37 14.98
N GLU A 28 -1.12 -1.97 15.99
CA GLU A 28 -2.33 -1.42 16.57
C GLU A 28 -2.08 0.02 17.06
N ARG A 29 -2.98 0.95 16.69
CA ARG A 29 -2.94 2.39 17.00
C ARG A 29 -1.91 3.22 16.21
N ASP A 30 -1.21 2.63 15.24
CA ASP A 30 -0.37 3.42 14.33
C ASP A 30 -1.22 4.42 13.53
N ARG A 31 -0.73 5.66 13.42
CA ARG A 31 -1.25 6.66 12.49
C ARG A 31 -0.24 6.85 11.38
N ILE A 32 -0.55 6.29 10.21
CA ILE A 32 0.36 6.27 9.05
C ILE A 32 -0.18 7.22 7.98
N ALA A 33 0.70 8.04 7.41
CA ALA A 33 0.41 8.87 6.25
C ALA A 33 1.09 8.29 5.01
N ILE A 34 0.35 8.20 3.91
CA ILE A 34 0.90 7.82 2.60
C ILE A 34 1.15 9.12 1.81
N VAL A 35 2.41 9.42 1.51
CA VAL A 35 2.83 10.64 0.81
C VAL A 35 3.46 10.33 -0.55
N GLY A 36 3.43 11.29 -1.47
CA GLY A 36 3.98 11.15 -2.82
C GLY A 36 3.23 11.99 -3.86
N GLY A 37 3.78 12.11 -5.07
CA GLY A 37 3.18 12.89 -6.16
C GLY A 37 1.84 12.33 -6.67
N ASN A 38 1.17 13.11 -7.53
CA ASN A 38 -0.04 12.64 -8.22
C ASN A 38 0.29 11.44 -9.11
N GLY A 39 -0.58 10.42 -9.11
CA GLY A 39 -0.35 9.18 -9.86
C GLY A 39 0.60 8.18 -9.20
N ALA A 40 1.20 8.47 -8.04
CA ALA A 40 2.14 7.57 -7.35
C ALA A 40 1.50 6.31 -6.71
N GLY A 41 0.21 6.02 -6.99
CA GLY A 41 -0.45 4.81 -6.49
C GLY A 41 -1.04 4.90 -5.08
N LYS A 42 -1.07 6.07 -4.43
CA LYS A 42 -1.58 6.22 -3.04
C LYS A 42 -3.03 5.76 -2.84
N THR A 43 -3.96 6.27 -3.66
CA THR A 43 -5.37 5.85 -3.62
C THR A 43 -5.53 4.38 -3.99
N THR A 44 -4.68 3.87 -4.89
CA THR A 44 -4.66 2.45 -5.24
C THR A 44 -4.21 1.60 -4.06
N LEU A 45 -3.15 2.00 -3.35
CA LEU A 45 -2.68 1.31 -2.14
C LEU A 45 -3.77 1.26 -1.08
N LEU A 46 -4.49 2.38 -0.84
CA LEU A 46 -5.62 2.39 0.09
C LEU A 46 -6.75 1.44 -0.34
N LYS A 47 -7.10 1.40 -1.63
CA LYS A 47 -8.11 0.46 -2.18
C LYS A 47 -7.73 -1.00 -2.03
N VAL A 48 -6.44 -1.33 -2.02
CA VAL A 48 -5.99 -2.72 -1.81
C VAL A 48 -6.09 -3.12 -0.33
N LEU A 49 -6.04 -2.16 0.59
CA LEU A 49 -6.12 -2.40 2.03
C LEU A 49 -7.56 -2.47 2.58
N THR A 50 -8.56 -2.05 1.81
CA THR A 50 -9.99 -1.97 2.21
C THR A 50 -10.86 -2.80 1.29
#